data_AF-A0A2R6IWV1-F1
#
_entry.id   AF-A0A2R6IWV1-F1
#
_cell.length_a   1.000
_cell.length_b   1.000
_cell.length_c   1.000
_cell.angle_alpha   90.00
_cell.angle_beta   90.00
_cell.angle_gamma   90.00
#
_symmetry.space_group_name_H-M   'P 1'
#
loop_
_entity.id
_entity.type
_entity.pdbx_description
1 polymer ?
#
loop_
_entity_poly.entity_id
_entity_poly.type
_entity_poly.pdbx_seq_one_letter_code
_entity_poly.pdbx_strand_id
1 'polypeptide(L)'
;MHVDVYVRSLPTHGSAANAVLGRLAALGRRGLVDSHDVLVWGSRAPPSPAGARTATGREIARQVGLFREWARRNDVVLAPAMESRVVESTVRGAEYEEVRLPELLVATYCGEDLVAVCPHEQDGEVCTPRLYLDRLPDATDGNEFAPVENARGTGKERAVLEASAGGTGAVASEQDDTKGGPSATDDEDSIGKPPSL
;
A
#
# COMPACT_ATOMS: atom_id res chain seq x y z
N MET A 1 -22.33 2.42 8.01
CA MET A 1 -21.02 1.74 7.87
C MET A 1 -20.38 2.08 6.54
N HIS A 2 -19.08 2.40 6.54
CA HIS A 2 -18.27 2.62 5.35
C HIS A 2 -17.26 1.48 5.16
N VAL A 3 -16.91 1.14 3.92
CA VAL A 3 -15.97 0.05 3.62
C VAL A 3 -14.87 0.50 2.66
N ASP A 4 -13.62 0.36 3.07
CA ASP A 4 -12.46 0.56 2.21
C ASP A 4 -12.05 -0.79 1.60
N VAL A 5 -11.84 -0.81 0.29
CA VAL A 5 -11.33 -1.96 -0.44
C VAL A 5 -9.94 -1.65 -0.96
N TYR A 6 -8.93 -2.17 -0.27
CA TYR A 6 -7.53 -2.02 -0.65
C TYR A 6 -7.13 -3.11 -1.65
N VAL A 7 -6.53 -2.71 -2.76
CA VAL A 7 -6.09 -3.61 -3.83
C VAL A 7 -4.66 -3.32 -4.27
N ARG A 8 -3.92 -4.36 -4.67
CA ARG A 8 -2.58 -4.19 -5.26
C ARG A 8 -2.60 -3.41 -6.58
N SER A 9 -3.66 -3.63 -7.37
CA SER A 9 -3.87 -3.06 -8.70
C SER A 9 -5.37 -2.90 -8.94
N LEU A 10 -5.73 -2.10 -9.94
CA LEU A 10 -7.14 -1.89 -10.29
C LEU A 10 -7.86 -3.23 -10.58
N PRO A 11 -9.10 -3.41 -10.07
CA PRO A 11 -9.87 -4.62 -10.29
C PRO A 11 -10.14 -4.87 -11.78
N THR A 12 -9.86 -6.08 -12.25
CA THR A 12 -10.27 -6.56 -13.57
C THR A 12 -11.52 -7.43 -13.48
N HIS A 13 -12.19 -7.66 -14.61
CA HIS A 13 -13.33 -8.56 -14.68
C HIS A 13 -12.92 -9.97 -14.20
N GLY A 14 -13.73 -10.56 -13.33
CA GLY A 14 -13.47 -11.89 -12.75
C GLY A 14 -12.48 -11.92 -11.58
N SER A 15 -11.86 -10.78 -11.21
CA SER A 15 -10.97 -10.71 -10.04
C SER A 15 -11.72 -10.88 -8.71
N ALA A 16 -11.02 -11.33 -7.67
CA ALA A 16 -11.57 -11.42 -6.31
C ALA A 16 -12.06 -10.05 -5.81
N ALA A 17 -11.34 -8.98 -6.15
CA ALA A 17 -11.73 -7.61 -5.85
C ALA A 17 -13.07 -7.25 -6.51
N ASN A 18 -13.28 -7.62 -7.78
CA ASN A 18 -14.55 -7.37 -8.47
C ASN A 18 -15.73 -8.14 -7.84
N ALA A 19 -15.49 -9.37 -7.36
CA ALA A 19 -16.50 -10.12 -6.63
C ALA A 19 -16.88 -9.44 -5.29
N VAL A 20 -15.89 -8.92 -4.55
CA VAL A 20 -16.10 -8.13 -3.33
C VAL A 20 -16.90 -6.85 -3.62
N LEU A 21 -16.55 -6.13 -4.69
CA LEU A 21 -17.29 -4.94 -5.13
C LEU A 21 -18.74 -5.25 -5.49
N GLY A 22 -18.98 -6.33 -6.22
CA GLY A 22 -20.35 -6.79 -6.53
C GLY A 22 -21.15 -7.10 -5.26
N ARG A 23 -20.52 -7.71 -4.25
CA ARG A 23 -21.15 -7.96 -2.95
C ARG A 23 -21.45 -6.66 -2.20
N LEU A 24 -20.52 -5.72 -2.14
CA LEU A 24 -20.73 -4.41 -1.50
C LEU A 24 -21.88 -3.64 -2.16
N ALA A 25 -21.97 -3.67 -3.50
CA ALA A 25 -23.10 -3.08 -4.21
C ALA A 25 -24.44 -3.73 -3.82
N ALA A 26 -24.47 -5.05 -3.59
CA ALA A 26 -25.67 -5.74 -3.12
C ALA A 26 -26.02 -5.40 -1.66
N LEU A 27 -25.02 -5.25 -0.79
CA LEU A 27 -25.20 -4.80 0.60
C LEU A 27 -25.67 -3.35 0.67
N GLY A 28 -25.16 -2.47 -0.19
CA GLY A 28 -25.60 -1.08 -0.29
C GLY A 28 -27.05 -0.93 -0.72
N ARG A 29 -27.51 -1.74 -1.70
CA ARG A 29 -28.94 -1.79 -2.08
C ARG A 29 -29.86 -2.25 -0.94
N ARG A 30 -29.33 -2.98 0.04
CA ARG A 30 -30.05 -3.43 1.24
C ARG A 30 -29.93 -2.45 2.42
N GLY A 31 -29.19 -1.35 2.27
CA GLY A 31 -28.95 -0.36 3.34
C GLY A 31 -27.99 -0.84 4.44
N LEU A 32 -27.20 -1.89 4.20
CA LEU A 32 -26.25 -2.42 5.20
C LEU A 32 -24.86 -1.77 5.09
N VAL A 33 -24.54 -1.19 3.94
CA VAL A 33 -23.30 -0.46 3.68
C VAL A 33 -23.69 0.88 3.07
N ASP A 34 -23.29 1.98 3.71
CA ASP A 34 -23.68 3.32 3.26
C ASP A 34 -22.85 3.74 2.03
N SER A 35 -21.57 3.38 2.04
CA SER A 35 -20.60 3.75 1.01
C SER A 35 -19.37 2.83 1.04
N HIS A 36 -18.63 2.80 -0.06
CA HIS A 36 -17.34 2.12 -0.13
C HIS A 36 -16.39 2.86 -1.06
N ASP A 37 -15.09 2.80 -0.76
CA ASP A 37 -14.00 3.34 -1.59
C ASP A 37 -13.07 2.22 -2.05
N VAL A 38 -12.44 2.38 -3.22
CA VAL A 38 -11.41 1.47 -3.73
C VAL A 38 -10.06 2.17 -3.72
N LEU A 39 -9.10 1.61 -3.00
CA LEU A 39 -7.78 2.20 -2.76
C LEU A 39 -6.69 1.30 -3.33
N VAL A 40 -5.79 1.85 -4.16
CA VAL A 40 -4.67 1.09 -4.72
C VAL A 40 -3.41 1.38 -3.91
N TRP A 41 -2.77 0.35 -3.35
CA TRP A 41 -1.59 0.48 -2.47
C TRP A 41 -0.35 -0.30 -2.92
N GLY A 42 -0.39 -0.97 -4.07
CA GLY A 42 0.72 -1.78 -4.56
C GLY A 42 0.99 -3.02 -3.70
N SER A 43 2.13 -3.68 -3.92
CA SER A 43 2.45 -4.99 -3.32
C SER A 43 3.29 -4.93 -2.04
N ARG A 44 3.89 -3.77 -1.74
CA ARG A 44 4.87 -3.58 -0.66
C ARG A 44 4.66 -2.23 0.00
N ALA A 45 4.91 -2.16 1.30
CA ALA A 45 4.94 -0.92 2.06
C ALA A 45 6.25 -0.78 2.85
N PRO A 46 6.68 0.47 3.13
CA PRO A 46 7.68 0.73 4.15
C PRO A 46 7.25 0.16 5.51
N PRO A 47 8.20 -0.26 6.37
CA PRO A 47 7.90 -0.87 7.67
C PRO A 47 7.31 0.14 8.67
N SER A 48 7.59 1.43 8.47
CA SER A 48 7.03 2.52 9.25
C SER A 48 6.92 3.81 8.41
N PRO A 49 6.07 4.77 8.83
CA PRO A 49 6.00 6.07 8.17
C PRO A 49 7.34 6.83 8.18
N ALA A 50 8.15 6.67 9.22
CA ALA A 50 9.46 7.33 9.31
C ALA A 50 10.44 6.83 8.24
N GLY A 51 10.34 5.56 7.83
CA GLY A 51 11.16 4.97 6.77
C GLY A 51 10.67 5.25 5.35
N ALA A 52 9.55 5.95 5.18
CA ALA A 52 8.92 6.12 3.88
C ALA A 52 9.42 7.36 3.13
N ARG A 53 9.91 7.13 1.91
CA ARG A 53 10.48 8.16 1.02
C ARG A 53 9.43 9.00 0.31
N THR A 54 8.21 8.51 0.18
CA THR A 54 7.10 9.19 -0.54
C THR A 54 5.93 9.46 0.39
N ALA A 55 5.09 10.44 0.04
CA ALA A 55 3.85 10.70 0.78
C ALA A 55 2.91 9.49 0.76
N THR A 56 2.76 8.84 -0.40
CA THR A 56 1.99 7.59 -0.54
C THR A 56 2.55 6.48 0.33
N GLY A 57 3.86 6.26 0.34
CA GLY A 57 4.49 5.25 1.19
C GLY A 57 4.30 5.53 2.68
N ARG A 58 4.33 6.82 3.09
CA ARG A 58 4.04 7.23 4.47
C ARG A 58 2.61 6.87 4.86
N GLU A 59 1.66 7.15 3.98
CA GLU A 59 0.25 6.90 4.25
C GLU A 59 -0.06 5.40 4.30
N ILE A 60 0.43 4.62 3.34
CA ILE A 60 0.28 3.15 3.38
C ILE A 60 0.86 2.58 4.68
N ALA A 61 2.04 3.03 5.11
CA ALA A 61 2.66 2.56 6.35
C ALA A 61 1.83 2.94 7.60
N ARG A 62 1.13 4.09 7.60
CA ARG A 62 0.19 4.45 8.68
C ARG A 62 -1.01 3.51 8.71
N GLN A 63 -1.61 3.24 7.55
CA GLN A 63 -2.74 2.31 7.43
C GLN A 63 -2.36 0.90 7.91
N VAL A 64 -1.18 0.40 7.51
CA VAL A 64 -0.64 -0.87 8.02
C VAL A 64 -0.51 -0.85 9.55
N GLY A 65 -0.04 0.27 10.13
CA GLY A 65 0.03 0.46 11.58
C GLY A 65 -1.34 0.36 12.27
N LEU A 66 -2.36 1.03 11.72
CA LEU A 66 -3.74 0.97 12.23
C LEU A 66 -4.32 -0.44 12.17
N PHE A 67 -4.09 -1.16 11.07
CA PHE A 67 -4.58 -2.52 10.91
C PHE A 67 -3.89 -3.50 11.86
N ARG A 68 -2.57 -3.38 12.05
CA ARG A 68 -1.83 -4.17 13.04
C ARG A 68 -2.29 -3.88 14.47
N GLU A 69 -2.59 -2.63 14.77
CA GLU A 69 -3.12 -2.24 16.08
C GLU A 69 -4.54 -2.79 16.30
N TRP A 70 -5.41 -2.76 15.29
CA TRP A 70 -6.71 -3.43 15.34
C TRP A 70 -6.54 -4.93 15.59
N ALA A 71 -5.64 -5.59 14.87
CA ALA A 71 -5.38 -7.01 15.03
C ALA A 71 -4.90 -7.35 16.45
N ARG A 72 -3.96 -6.55 16.99
CA ARG A 72 -3.45 -6.69 18.37
C ARG A 72 -4.54 -6.51 19.43
N ARG A 73 -5.47 -5.56 19.25
CA ARG A 73 -6.60 -5.35 20.18
C ARG A 73 -7.57 -6.53 20.22
N ASN A 74 -7.59 -7.31 19.15
CA ASN A 74 -8.57 -8.36 18.91
C ASN A 74 -7.99 -9.77 18.97
N ASP A 75 -6.72 -9.91 19.31
CA ASP A 75 -5.99 -11.18 19.35
C ASP A 75 -6.11 -11.99 18.04
N VAL A 76 -6.16 -11.29 16.90
CA VAL A 76 -6.19 -11.90 15.57
C VAL A 76 -4.88 -11.69 14.85
N VAL A 77 -4.60 -12.56 13.88
CA VAL A 77 -3.36 -12.54 13.11
C VAL A 77 -3.66 -12.09 11.69
N LEU A 78 -2.96 -11.07 11.19
CA LEU A 78 -3.11 -10.66 9.78
C LEU A 78 -2.30 -11.55 8.83
N ALA A 79 -1.34 -12.33 9.34
CA ALA A 79 -0.48 -13.19 8.53
C ALA A 79 -1.29 -14.23 7.71
N PRO A 80 -0.82 -14.59 6.49
CA PRO A 80 0.38 -14.11 5.82
C PRO A 80 0.24 -12.71 5.21
N ALA A 81 -0.94 -12.08 5.30
CA ALA A 81 -1.10 -10.69 4.89
C ALA A 81 -0.35 -9.76 5.87
N MET A 82 0.28 -8.70 5.34
CA MET A 82 1.00 -7.70 6.15
C MET A 82 2.17 -8.24 6.98
N GLU A 83 2.74 -9.38 6.58
CA GLU A 83 3.99 -9.90 7.14
C GLU A 83 5.17 -8.98 6.77
N SER A 84 5.98 -8.61 7.77
CA SER A 84 7.27 -7.94 7.57
C SER A 84 8.31 -8.94 7.06
N ARG A 85 9.14 -8.55 6.10
CA ARG A 85 10.29 -9.33 5.63
C ARG A 85 11.53 -8.47 5.48
N VAL A 86 12.67 -9.03 5.88
CA VAL A 86 13.99 -8.51 5.53
C VAL A 86 14.29 -8.92 4.08
N VAL A 87 14.68 -7.95 3.26
CA VAL A 87 15.04 -8.13 1.86
C VAL A 87 16.49 -7.68 1.68
N GLU A 88 17.33 -8.59 1.19
CA GLU A 88 18.69 -8.25 0.78
C GLU A 88 18.64 -7.53 -0.57
N SER A 89 19.13 -6.29 -0.62
CA SER A 89 19.35 -5.59 -1.89
C SER A 89 20.74 -5.93 -2.43
N THR A 90 20.78 -6.80 -3.43
CA THR A 90 22.03 -7.07 -4.17
C THR A 90 22.56 -5.83 -4.91
N VAL A 91 21.69 -4.89 -5.28
CA VAL A 91 22.05 -3.66 -6.00
C VAL A 91 22.69 -2.61 -5.08
N ARG A 92 22.23 -2.49 -3.83
CA ARG A 92 22.75 -1.50 -2.88
C ARG A 92 23.70 -2.09 -1.82
N GLY A 93 23.89 -3.41 -1.80
CA GLY A 93 24.68 -4.09 -0.77
C GLY A 93 24.10 -3.88 0.64
N ALA A 94 22.80 -3.65 0.75
CA ALA A 94 22.13 -3.27 1.99
C ALA A 94 20.86 -4.10 2.21
N GLU A 95 20.65 -4.54 3.45
CA GLU A 95 19.38 -5.12 3.90
C GLU A 95 18.36 -4.00 4.14
N TYR A 96 17.13 -4.18 3.68
CA TYR A 96 16.02 -3.31 4.03
C TYR A 96 14.79 -4.14 4.41
N GLU A 97 13.99 -3.64 5.35
CA GLU A 97 12.73 -4.29 5.75
C GLU A 97 11.56 -3.74 4.91
N GLU A 98 10.63 -4.61 4.51
CA GLU A 98 9.37 -4.23 3.87
C GLU A 98 8.20 -5.03 4.43
N VAL A 99 7.00 -4.47 4.34
CA VAL A 99 5.75 -5.18 4.61
C VAL A 99 5.14 -5.67 3.31
N ARG A 100 4.79 -6.96 3.22
CA ARG A 100 4.04 -7.49 2.08
C ARG A 100 2.55 -7.21 2.24
N LEU A 101 2.00 -6.40 1.34
CA LEU A 101 0.57 -6.09 1.34
C LEU A 101 -0.22 -7.20 0.62
N PRO A 102 -1.42 -7.59 1.09
CA PRO A 102 -2.23 -8.58 0.38
C PRO A 102 -2.73 -8.03 -0.96
N GLU A 103 -3.16 -8.93 -1.84
CA GLU A 103 -3.79 -8.56 -3.11
C GLU A 103 -5.10 -7.80 -2.91
N LEU A 104 -5.85 -8.18 -1.88
CA LEU A 104 -7.14 -7.64 -1.52
C LEU A 104 -7.26 -7.59 0.00
N LEU A 105 -7.69 -6.44 0.52
CA LEU A 105 -8.06 -6.26 1.92
C LEU A 105 -9.30 -5.38 2.02
N VAL A 106 -10.14 -5.69 2.99
CA VAL A 106 -11.32 -4.91 3.34
C VAL A 106 -11.11 -4.36 4.75
N ALA A 107 -11.28 -3.05 4.90
CA ALA A 107 -11.36 -2.40 6.21
C ALA A 107 -12.74 -1.78 6.36
N THR A 108 -13.40 -2.05 7.48
CA THR A 108 -14.75 -1.58 7.75
C THR A 108 -14.73 -0.52 8.85
N TYR A 109 -15.51 0.54 8.63
CA TYR A 109 -15.62 1.67 9.55
C TYR A 109 -17.06 1.92 9.98
N CYS A 110 -17.23 2.19 11.27
CA CYS A 110 -18.46 2.76 11.83
C CYS A 110 -18.15 4.20 12.28
N GLY A 111 -18.64 5.18 11.52
CA GLY A 111 -18.14 6.55 11.66
C GLY A 111 -16.65 6.61 11.30
N GLU A 112 -15.84 7.10 12.23
CA GLU A 112 -14.38 7.20 12.08
C GLU A 112 -13.64 5.99 12.69
N ASP A 113 -14.35 5.06 13.31
CA ASP A 113 -13.75 3.95 14.06
C ASP A 113 -13.57 2.73 13.17
N LEU A 114 -12.37 2.15 13.17
CA LEU A 114 -12.06 0.92 12.46
C LEU A 114 -12.57 -0.27 13.27
N VAL A 115 -13.59 -0.96 12.75
CA VAL A 115 -14.27 -2.06 13.45
C VAL A 115 -13.83 -3.44 12.96
N ALA A 116 -13.37 -3.57 11.71
CA ALA A 116 -12.89 -4.85 11.19
C ALA A 116 -11.85 -4.69 10.07
N VAL A 117 -10.90 -5.62 10.01
CA VAL A 117 -9.93 -5.76 8.90
C VAL A 117 -9.91 -7.20 8.42
N CYS A 118 -10.04 -7.44 7.12
CA CYS A 118 -9.96 -8.77 6.52
C CYS A 118 -9.04 -8.75 5.29
N PRO A 119 -8.19 -9.77 5.06
CA PRO A 119 -8.17 -11.04 5.78
C PRO A 119 -7.50 -10.98 7.15
N HIS A 120 -7.96 -11.82 8.07
CA HIS A 120 -7.29 -12.16 9.31
C HIS A 120 -7.52 -13.66 9.62
N GLU A 121 -6.69 -14.20 10.49
CA GLU A 121 -6.85 -15.52 11.10
C GLU A 121 -7.24 -15.34 12.56
N GLN A 122 -8.24 -16.09 13.01
CA GLN A 122 -8.69 -16.18 14.39
C GLN A 122 -8.93 -17.67 14.69
N ASP A 123 -8.35 -18.17 15.78
CA ASP A 123 -8.49 -19.58 16.21
C ASP A 123 -8.16 -20.62 15.12
N GLY A 124 -7.21 -20.31 14.23
CA GLY A 124 -6.78 -21.18 13.13
C GLY A 124 -7.69 -21.13 11.89
N GLU A 125 -8.73 -20.29 11.89
CA GLU A 125 -9.66 -20.11 10.77
C GLU A 125 -9.42 -18.78 10.07
N VAL A 126 -9.38 -18.81 8.73
CA VAL A 126 -9.13 -17.60 7.92
C VAL A 126 -10.43 -16.91 7.58
N CYS A 127 -10.62 -15.70 8.11
CA CYS A 127 -11.69 -14.79 7.74
C CYS A 127 -11.33 -14.01 6.47
N THR A 128 -11.75 -14.50 5.30
CA THR A 128 -11.51 -13.80 4.02
C THR A 128 -12.43 -12.58 3.85
N PRO A 129 -12.07 -11.58 3.02
CA PRO A 129 -12.94 -10.45 2.72
C PRO A 129 -14.33 -10.85 2.21
N ARG A 130 -14.41 -11.90 1.39
CA ARG A 130 -15.68 -12.40 0.84
C ARG A 130 -16.55 -13.01 1.93
N LEU A 131 -15.95 -13.84 2.79
CA LEU A 131 -16.63 -14.51 3.91
C LEU A 131 -17.16 -13.49 4.91
N TYR A 132 -16.33 -12.51 5.28
CA TYR A 132 -16.72 -11.40 6.15
C TYR A 132 -17.95 -10.65 5.61
N LEU A 133 -17.95 -10.26 4.34
CA LEU A 133 -19.09 -9.55 3.72
C LEU A 133 -20.32 -10.42 3.47
N ASP A 134 -20.17 -11.75 3.41
CA ASP A 134 -21.31 -12.66 3.37
C ASP A 134 -22.06 -12.70 4.71
N ARG A 135 -21.32 -12.59 5.82
CA ARG A 135 -21.85 -12.61 7.19
C ARG A 135 -22.42 -11.26 7.67
N LEU A 136 -22.28 -10.19 6.90
CA LEU A 136 -22.94 -8.90 7.17
C LEU A 136 -24.47 -9.05 7.01
N PRO A 137 -25.24 -9.20 8.11
CA PRO A 137 -25.55 -8.15 9.10
C PRO A 137 -25.39 -8.58 10.58
N ASP A 138 -24.87 -9.78 10.86
CA ASP A 138 -24.73 -10.33 12.23
C ASP A 138 -23.56 -9.71 13.01
N ALA A 139 -22.82 -8.78 12.41
CA ALA A 139 -21.73 -8.06 13.08
C ALA A 139 -22.20 -7.18 14.26
N THR A 140 -23.51 -6.90 14.36
CA THR A 140 -24.11 -6.18 15.50
C THR A 140 -24.66 -7.08 16.60
N ASP A 141 -24.67 -8.41 16.44
CA ASP A 141 -24.91 -9.35 17.54
C ASP A 141 -23.63 -9.48 18.36
N GLY A 142 -23.28 -8.38 19.04
CA GLY A 142 -22.03 -8.21 19.75
C GLY A 142 -20.89 -7.96 18.77
N ASN A 143 -20.42 -6.72 18.67
CA ASN A 143 -19.14 -6.44 18.03
C ASN A 143 -18.05 -7.20 18.80
N GLU A 144 -17.73 -8.41 18.35
CA GLU A 144 -16.72 -9.30 18.94
C GLU A 144 -15.34 -8.62 18.94
N PHE A 145 -15.17 -7.64 18.06
CA PHE A 145 -13.92 -6.90 17.91
C PHE A 145 -13.93 -5.54 18.62
N ALA A 146 -12.93 -5.28 19.45
CA ALA A 146 -12.58 -3.97 19.97
C ALA A 146 -12.15 -3.02 18.82
N PRO A 147 -12.85 -1.91 18.59
CA PRO A 147 -12.52 -0.98 17.50
C PRO A 147 -11.24 -0.19 17.78
N VAL A 148 -10.65 0.35 16.72
CA VAL A 148 -9.64 1.41 16.81
C VAL A 148 -10.33 2.75 16.54
N GLU A 149 -10.42 3.58 17.57
CA GLU A 149 -11.11 4.86 17.50
C GLU A 149 -10.40 5.87 16.60
N ASN A 150 -11.17 6.70 15.89
CA ASN A 150 -10.65 7.79 15.03
C ASN A 150 -9.58 7.32 14.02
N ALA A 151 -9.75 6.11 13.49
CA ALA A 151 -8.80 5.45 12.60
C ALA A 151 -8.99 5.84 11.13
N ARG A 152 -10.17 6.32 10.73
CA ARG A 152 -10.41 6.70 9.34
C ARG A 152 -9.66 8.00 9.03
N GLY A 153 -8.69 7.91 8.12
CA GLY A 153 -7.89 9.06 7.70
C GLY A 153 -8.75 10.16 7.06
N THR A 154 -8.29 11.40 7.17
CA THR A 154 -9.01 12.56 6.60
C THR A 154 -9.02 12.53 5.07
N GLY A 155 -9.96 13.22 4.42
CA GLY A 155 -10.08 13.22 2.95
C GLY A 155 -8.79 13.61 2.20
N LYS A 156 -7.90 14.39 2.82
CA LYS A 156 -6.59 14.75 2.26
C LYS A 156 -5.59 13.59 2.27
N GLU A 157 -5.65 12.71 3.27
CA GLU A 157 -4.80 11.52 3.38
C GLU A 157 -5.27 10.42 2.42
N ARG A 158 -6.60 10.27 2.28
CA ARG A 158 -7.20 9.30 1.34
C ARG A 158 -7.00 9.69 -0.13
N ALA A 159 -7.06 10.99 -0.44
CA ALA A 159 -6.77 11.49 -1.78
C ALA A 159 -5.36 11.10 -2.29
N VAL A 160 -4.38 10.87 -1.41
CA VAL A 160 -3.03 10.41 -1.81
C VAL A 160 -3.06 8.98 -2.34
N LEU A 161 -3.85 8.10 -1.71
CA LEU A 161 -4.03 6.70 -2.12
C LEU A 161 -4.88 6.61 -3.40
N GLU A 162 -5.92 7.43 -3.49
CA GLU A 162 -6.77 7.55 -4.68
C GLU A 162 -6.00 8.09 -5.89
N ALA A 163 -5.14 9.11 -5.69
CA ALA A 163 -4.31 9.67 -6.75
C ALA A 163 -3.25 8.68 -7.24
N SER A 164 -2.68 7.84 -6.36
CA SER A 164 -1.73 6.80 -6.78
C SER A 164 -2.36 5.70 -7.64
N ALA A 165 -3.68 5.51 -7.60
CA ALA A 165 -4.37 4.61 -8.52
C ALA A 165 -4.34 5.09 -9.98
N GLY A 166 -4.09 6.39 -10.22
CA GLY A 166 -3.97 7.01 -11.54
C GLY A 166 -2.53 7.30 -12.01
N GLY A 167 -1.52 7.04 -11.19
CA GLY A 167 -0.12 7.35 -11.49
C GLY A 167 0.65 6.13 -11.99
N THR A 168 0.95 6.06 -13.28
CA THR A 168 1.97 5.16 -13.82
C THR A 168 3.28 5.38 -13.07
N GLY A 169 3.81 4.31 -12.48
CA GLY A 169 5.04 4.35 -11.70
C GLY A 169 6.21 4.89 -12.52
N ALA A 170 6.60 6.13 -12.26
CA ALA A 170 7.90 6.62 -12.64
C ALA A 170 8.92 5.90 -11.76
N VAL A 171 9.60 4.92 -12.35
CA VAL A 171 10.90 4.47 -11.88
C VAL A 171 11.81 5.69 -11.86
N ALA A 172 12.20 6.13 -10.66
CA ALA A 172 13.33 7.02 -10.52
C ALA A 172 14.57 6.19 -10.87
N SER A 173 14.92 6.17 -12.16
CA SER A 173 16.25 5.80 -12.61
C SER A 173 17.21 6.89 -12.13
N GLU A 174 17.94 6.60 -11.05
CA GLU A 174 19.16 7.33 -10.73
C GLU A 174 20.08 7.21 -11.95
N GLN A 175 20.29 8.31 -12.68
CA GLN A 175 21.26 8.37 -13.77
C GLN A 175 22.66 8.26 -13.16
N ASP A 176 23.34 7.21 -13.58
CA ASP A 176 24.74 6.91 -13.35
C ASP A 176 25.59 7.83 -14.25
N ASP A 177 26.21 8.86 -13.68
CA ASP A 177 27.19 9.71 -14.36
C ASP A 177 28.55 9.00 -14.41
N THR A 178 28.64 7.93 -15.21
CA THR A 178 29.92 7.33 -15.59
C THR A 178 30.55 8.16 -16.72
N LYS A 179 31.34 9.17 -16.36
CA LYS A 179 32.12 9.99 -17.29
C LYS A 179 33.36 9.22 -17.80
N GLY A 180 33.16 8.34 -18.78
CA GLY A 180 34.22 7.82 -19.64
C GLY A 180 34.52 8.82 -20.76
N GLY A 181 35.75 9.32 -20.83
CA GLY A 181 36.18 10.26 -21.89
C GLY A 181 36.39 9.59 -23.25
N PRO A 182 36.56 10.38 -24.32
CA PRO A 182 37.27 9.94 -25.50
C PRO A 182 38.64 10.63 -25.62
N SER A 183 39.61 9.80 -25.99
CA SER A 183 40.93 10.13 -26.54
C SER A 183 40.83 11.17 -27.66
N ALA A 184 41.70 12.17 -27.63
CA ALA A 184 42.00 13.04 -28.77
C ALA A 184 43.50 12.97 -29.04
N THR A 185 43.86 12.21 -30.07
CA THR A 185 45.09 12.43 -30.85
C THR A 185 44.66 13.23 -32.07
N ASP A 186 45.29 14.38 -32.30
CA ASP A 186 46.02 14.68 -33.54
C ASP A 186 46.33 16.19 -33.62
N ASP A 187 47.63 16.45 -33.80
CA ASP A 187 48.25 17.50 -34.62
C ASP A 187 47.58 18.87 -34.74
N GLU A 188 48.23 19.89 -34.18
CA GLU A 188 48.50 21.13 -34.92
C GLU A 188 49.84 21.73 -34.47
N ASP A 189 50.85 21.48 -35.29
CA ASP A 189 52.12 22.19 -35.35
C ASP A 189 51.89 23.51 -36.08
N SER A 190 51.99 24.65 -35.39
CA SER A 190 52.15 25.95 -36.05
C SER A 190 52.63 27.07 -35.14
N ILE A 191 53.72 27.67 -35.61
CA ILE A 191 54.04 29.10 -35.55
C ILE A 191 54.77 29.59 -34.29
N GLY A 192 56.10 29.61 -34.43
CA GLY A 192 56.82 30.87 -34.61
C GLY A 192 56.98 31.77 -33.40
N LYS A 193 58.16 31.69 -32.77
CA LYS A 193 58.68 32.76 -31.93
C LYS A 193 60.11 33.10 -32.38
N PRO A 194 60.43 34.38 -32.70
CA PRO A 194 61.78 34.76 -33.10
C PRO A 194 62.67 34.97 -31.87
N PRO A 195 63.99 35.06 -32.09
CA PRO A 195 64.68 36.17 -31.48
C PRO A 195 65.55 36.95 -32.47
N SER A 196 65.72 38.20 -32.08
CA SER A 196 66.33 39.31 -32.79
C SER A 196 67.86 39.32 -32.70
N LEU A 197 68.45 39.91 -33.75
CA LEU A 197 69.77 40.57 -33.88
C LEU A 197 71.05 39.73 -33.66
#